data_AF-W4VG59-F1
#
_entry.id   AF-W4VG59-F1
#
_cell.length_a   1.000
_cell.length_b   1.000
_cell.length_c   1.000
_cell.angle_alpha   90.00
_cell.angle_beta   90.00
_cell.angle_gamma   90.00
#
_symmetry.space_group_name_H-M   'P 1'
#
loop_
_entity.id
_entity.type
_entity.pdbx_description
1 polymer ?
#
loop_
_entity_poly.entity_id
_entity_poly.type
_entity_poly.pdbx_seq_one_letter_code
_entity_poly.pdbx_strand_id
1 'polypeptide(L)' 'MQGGAHHTVFSFDVTTEQLYDFANMAKIECVVIDEDMKLRQFRNELKWNEAIYR' A
#
# COMPACT_ATOMS: atom_id res chain seq x y z
N MET A 1 -11.35 -0.60 6.23
CA MET A 1 -11.90 -0.44 4.87
C MET A 1 -10.81 0.16 3.99
N GLN A 2 -10.29 -0.58 3.00
CA GLN A 2 -9.29 -0.05 2.06
C GLN A 2 -9.94 0.56 0.82
N GLY A 3 -10.68 1.65 1.01
CA GLY A 3 -11.22 2.47 -0.08
C GLY A 3 -10.29 3.65 -0.32
N GLY A 4 -9.39 3.54 -1.31
CA GLY A 4 -8.49 4.63 -1.68
C GLY A 4 -9.25 5.94 -1.90
N ALA A 5 -8.65 7.06 -1.49
CA ALA A 5 -9.25 8.38 -1.68
C ALA A 5 -9.43 8.72 -3.16
N HIS A 6 -10.39 9.59 -3.47
CA HIS A 6 -10.60 10.10 -4.83
C HIS A 6 -9.54 11.13 -5.25
N HIS A 7 -8.89 11.79 -4.29
CA HIS A 7 -7.75 12.66 -4.52
C HIS A 7 -6.45 11.88 -4.32
N THR A 8 -5.53 12.04 -5.26
CA THR A 8 -4.23 11.36 -5.29
C THR A 8 -3.12 12.37 -5.58
N VAL A 9 -1.88 11.96 -5.33
CA VAL A 9 -0.68 12.68 -5.75
C VAL A 9 -0.03 11.87 -6.86
N PHE A 10 0.21 12.50 -8.00
CA PHE A 10 0.89 11.88 -9.15
C PHE A 10 2.32 12.39 -9.23
N SER A 11 3.27 11.53 -9.55
CA SER A 11 4.70 11.88 -9.66
C SER A 11 5.42 11.04 -10.71
N PHE A 12 6.39 11.65 -11.38
CA PHE A 12 7.39 10.96 -12.20
C PHE A 12 8.72 10.75 -11.46
N ASP A 13 8.95 11.49 -10.37
CA ASP A 13 10.22 11.50 -9.65
C ASP A 13 10.20 10.57 -8.42
N VAL A 14 9.03 10.41 -7.79
CA VAL A 14 8.86 9.57 -6.60
C VAL A 14 8.63 8.12 -7.00
N THR A 15 9.45 7.23 -6.45
CA THR A 15 9.37 5.78 -6.68
C THR A 15 8.50 5.08 -5.64
N THR A 16 8.00 3.90 -6.00
CA THR A 16 7.26 3.02 -5.08
C THR A 16 8.09 2.66 -3.84
N GLU A 17 9.39 2.38 -4.01
CA GLU A 17 10.31 2.03 -2.92
C GLU A 17 10.42 3.16 -1.88
N GLN A 18 10.53 4.42 -2.33
CA GLN A 18 10.57 5.57 -1.43
C GLN A 18 9.30 5.71 -0.59
N LEU A 19 8.11 5.48 -1.18
CA LEU A 19 6.84 5.52 -0.45
C LEU A 19 6.71 4.36 0.53
N TYR A 20 7.22 3.18 0.17
CA TYR A 20 7.26 2.02 1.05
C TYR A 20 8.16 2.25 2.26
N ASP A 21 9.37 2.77 2.04
CA ASP A 21 10.31 3.14 3.10
C ASP A 21 9.72 4.21 4.02
N PHE A 22 9.09 5.24 3.45
CA PHE A 22 8.38 6.26 4.22
C PHE A 22 7.31 5.64 5.12
N ALA A 23 6.50 4.72 4.59
CA ALA A 23 5.46 4.06 5.36
C ALA A 23 6.03 3.21 6.51
N ASN A 24 7.14 2.52 6.27
CA ASN A 24 7.86 1.77 7.31
C ASN A 24 8.37 2.68 8.43
N MET A 25 8.99 3.81 8.08
CA MET A 25 9.48 4.80 9.05
C MET A 25 8.32 5.41 9.86
N ALA A 26 7.21 5.72 9.19
CA ALA A 26 6.02 6.31 9.79
C ALA A 26 5.15 5.28 10.53
N LYS A 27 5.46 3.98 10.42
CA LYS A 27 4.69 2.86 10.99
C LYS A 27 3.22 2.86 10.52
N ILE A 28 3.00 3.14 9.24
CA ILE A 28 1.68 3.06 8.60
C ILE A 28 1.67 1.90 7.59
N GLU A 29 0.48 1.34 7.35
CA GLU A 29 0.30 0.32 6.31
C GLU A 29 0.55 0.95 4.92
N CYS A 30 1.32 0.26 4.07
CA CYS A 30 1.49 0.58 2.66
C CYS A 30 1.19 -0.66 1.82
N VAL A 31 0.37 -0.46 0.80
CA VAL A 31 -0.01 -1.50 -0.16
C VAL A 31 0.33 -1.03 -1.56
N VAL A 32 0.97 -1.89 -2.33
CA VAL A 32 1.41 -1.60 -3.70
C VAL A 32 0.47 -2.31 -4.68
N ILE A 33 0.02 -1.58 -5.69
CA ILE A 33 -0.75 -2.12 -6.81
C ILE A 33 0.06 -1.83 -8.09
N ASP A 34 0.60 -2.89 -8.66
CA ASP A 34 1.46 -2.86 -9.85
C ASP A 34 1.18 -4.06 -10.78
N GLU A 35 2.05 -4.29 -11.76
CA GLU A 35 1.93 -5.35 -12.76
C GLU A 35 2.09 -6.77 -12.20
N ASP A 36 2.75 -6.94 -11.06
CA ASP A 36 2.99 -8.24 -10.45
C ASP A 36 1.84 -8.67 -9.52
N MET A 37 0.94 -7.75 -9.18
CA MET A 37 -0.17 -7.97 -8.25
C MET A 37 -1.04 -9.18 -8.64
N LYS A 38 -1.20 -10.12 -7.70
CA LYS A 38 -2.19 -11.20 -7.79
C LYS A 38 -3.37 -10.92 -6.88
N LEU A 39 -4.56 -10.70 -7.48
CA LEU A 39 -5.76 -10.26 -6.75
C LEU A 39 -6.11 -11.13 -5.53
N ARG A 40 -5.94 -12.45 -5.62
CA ARG A 40 -6.23 -13.36 -4.52
C ARG A 40 -5.24 -13.19 -3.36
N GLN A 41 -3.96 -13.03 -3.66
CA GLN A 41 -2.92 -12.80 -2.67
C GLN A 41 -3.11 -11.43 -2.02
N PHE A 42 -3.31 -10.39 -2.83
CA PHE A 42 -3.57 -9.03 -2.37
C PHE A 42 -4.74 -8.97 -1.35
N ARG A 43 -5.87 -9.63 -1.65
CA ARG A 43 -7.00 -9.70 -0.71
C ARG A 43 -6.68 -10.42 0.61
N ASN A 44 -5.75 -11.35 0.61
CA ASN A 44 -5.30 -12.02 1.83
C ASN A 44 -4.36 -11.12 2.63
N GLU A 45 -3.42 -10.44 1.95
CA GLU A 45 -2.52 -9.46 2.57
C GLU A 45 -3.30 -8.35 3.28
N LEU A 46 -4.33 -7.79 2.64
CA LEU A 46 -5.21 -6.79 3.26
C LEU A 46 -5.88 -7.27 4.55
N LYS A 47 -6.25 -8.55 4.64
CA LYS A 47 -6.85 -9.13 5.85
C LYS A 47 -5.82 -9.36 6.94
N TRP A 48 -4.62 -9.79 6.58
CA TRP A 48 -3.53 -10.00 7.52
C TRP A 48 -3.02 -8.68 8.08
N ASN A 49 -2.86 -7.67 7.22
CA ASN A 49 -2.45 -6.34 7.63
C ASN A 49 -3.48 -5.70 8.58
N GLU A 50 -4.79 -5.84 8.33
CA GLU A 50 -5.83 -5.36 9.24
C GLU A 50 -5.69 -5.94 10.66
N ALA A 51 -5.22 -7.18 10.80
CA ALA A 51 -4.97 -7.80 12.09
C ALA A 51 -3.69 -7.28 12.77
N ILE A 52 -2.67 -6.91 11.98
CA ILE A 52 -1.35 -6.46 12.47
C ILE A 52 -1.36 -4.98 12.83
N TYR A 53 -2.00 -4.13 12.02
CA TYR A 53 -2.02 -2.67 12.14
C TYR A 53 -3.25 -2.14 12.88
N ARG A 54 -3.88 -2.99 13.70
CA ARG A 54 -5.06 -2.64 14.49
C ARG A 54 -4.72 -1.88 15.76
#